data_AF-A0A1Q9URX4-F1
#
_entry.id   AF-A0A1Q9URX4-F1
#
_cell.length_a   1.000
_cell.length_b   1.000
_cell.length_c   1.000
_cell.angle_alpha   90.00
_cell.angle_beta   90.00
_cell.angle_gamma   90.00
#
_symmetry.space_group_name_H-M   'P 1'
#
loop_
_entity.id
_entity.type
_entity.pdbx_description
1 polymer ?
#
loop_
_entity_poly.entity_id
_entity_poly.type
_entity_poly.pdbx_seq_one_letter_code
_entity_poly.pdbx_strand_id
1 'polypeptide(L)'
;MDVTGVLSDSQAREVDSLLVEKLAAAAETMWLPHNLVRAVRRLVDKVDPAGRVERAQKADQGRKVTLEHGENCQSRIVTTMRSEVAAACYARVDSLARQRKRDGHKRTYDQLRADVVADLLLGNDPGAKTPEVAAVVYVHMPVDTALSISETGAELDGYGPIPGAIGREIATNPKSTWRKVLCDPATGDPVDLGRSRYRPTATLRETMRVRDRECVIPWCHRPARHCDTDHEREWARDNGPTSLTNLTARCRRHHRMKSTPGWTTTHNPTHGTTTVTTPLGTIHTGWRTPVLTPTPKPPPGQPRPGQQPGQQPLGRPPDPDEPPF
;
A
#
# COMPACT_ATOMS: atom_id res chain seq x y z
N MET A 1 -16.75 9.68 22.33
CA MET A 1 -15.98 8.63 23.02
C MET A 1 -16.70 8.35 24.31
N ASP A 2 -17.18 7.12 24.49
CA ASP A 2 -17.73 6.67 25.76
C ASP A 2 -16.57 6.37 26.73
N VAL A 3 -16.37 7.23 27.74
CA VAL A 3 -15.24 7.16 28.68
C VAL A 3 -15.58 6.28 29.88
N THR A 4 -16.86 6.14 30.21
CA THR A 4 -17.36 5.36 31.36
C THR A 4 -17.83 3.97 30.96
N GLY A 5 -18.00 3.65 29.67
CA GLY A 5 -18.40 2.33 29.19
C GLY A 5 -17.44 1.16 29.50
N VAL A 6 -16.32 1.43 30.17
CA VAL A 6 -15.40 0.41 30.71
C VAL A 6 -15.66 0.06 32.18
N LEU A 7 -16.57 0.79 32.82
CA LEU A 7 -16.92 0.64 34.23
C LEU A 7 -18.16 -0.21 34.41
N SER A 8 -18.30 -0.84 35.58
CA SER A 8 -19.59 -1.38 36.01
C SER A 8 -20.60 -0.26 36.29
N ASP A 9 -21.89 -0.56 36.27
CA ASP A 9 -22.96 0.40 36.53
C ASP A 9 -22.80 1.13 37.88
N SER A 10 -22.31 0.45 38.91
CA SER A 10 -22.05 1.07 40.22
C SER A 10 -20.89 2.07 40.17
N GLN A 11 -19.81 1.73 39.47
CA GLN A 11 -18.65 2.61 39.30
C GLN A 11 -18.99 3.80 38.39
N ALA A 12 -19.81 3.60 37.35
CA ALA A 12 -20.28 4.69 36.48
C ALA A 12 -21.09 5.73 37.27
N ARG A 13 -22.02 5.29 38.12
CA ARG A 13 -22.81 6.18 39.00
C ARG A 13 -21.95 6.97 39.98
N GLU A 14 -20.89 6.36 40.50
CA GLU A 14 -19.93 7.03 41.37
C GLU A 14 -19.15 8.12 40.61
N VAL A 15 -18.69 7.83 39.39
CA VAL A 15 -18.04 8.82 38.51
C VAL A 15 -18.99 9.98 38.20
N ASP A 16 -20.26 9.71 37.90
CA ASP A 16 -21.26 10.73 37.61
C ASP A 16 -21.47 11.66 38.81
N SER A 17 -21.58 11.10 40.02
CA SER A 17 -21.74 11.88 41.27
C SER A 17 -20.55 12.82 41.50
N LEU A 18 -19.32 12.32 41.34
CA LEU A 18 -18.09 13.12 41.48
C LEU A 18 -17.93 14.16 40.35
N LEU A 19 -18.46 13.88 39.16
CA LEU A 19 -18.41 14.80 38.03
C LEU A 19 -19.37 15.97 38.23
N VAL A 20 -20.58 15.73 38.75
CA VAL A 20 -21.58 16.77 39.04
C VAL A 20 -21.01 17.82 39.99
N GLU A 21 -20.37 17.40 41.10
CA GLU A 21 -19.72 18.32 42.04
C GLU A 21 -18.61 19.15 41.37
N LYS A 22 -17.82 18.51 40.51
CA LYS A 22 -16.74 19.18 39.78
C LYS A 22 -17.26 20.19 38.76
N LEU A 23 -18.33 19.87 38.05
CA LEU A 23 -18.93 20.76 37.05
C LEU A 23 -19.59 21.97 37.70
N ALA A 24 -20.22 21.79 38.88
CA ALA A 24 -20.81 22.88 39.65
C ALA A 24 -19.77 23.94 40.10
N ALA A 25 -18.51 23.53 40.28
CA ALA A 25 -17.41 24.40 40.71
C ALA A 25 -16.44 24.80 39.57
N ALA A 26 -16.74 24.46 38.32
CA ALA A 26 -15.80 24.61 37.22
C ALA A 26 -15.93 25.94 36.45
N ALA A 27 -14.79 26.44 35.97
CA ALA A 27 -14.75 27.54 35.01
C ALA A 27 -15.34 27.12 33.64
N GLU A 28 -15.80 28.08 32.84
CA GLU A 28 -16.42 27.85 31.52
C GLU A 28 -15.57 26.98 30.59
N THR A 29 -14.23 27.10 30.66
CA THR A 29 -13.29 26.32 29.85
C THR A 29 -13.32 24.81 30.14
N MET A 30 -13.90 24.38 31.28
CA MET A 30 -14.09 22.96 31.60
C MET A 30 -15.09 22.28 30.66
N TRP A 31 -16.06 23.03 30.13
CA TRP A 31 -17.08 22.51 29.21
C TRP A 31 -16.53 22.23 27.82
N LEU A 32 -15.28 22.62 27.53
CA LEU A 32 -14.61 22.23 26.29
C LEU A 32 -14.45 20.70 26.25
N PRO A 33 -14.80 20.03 25.13
CA PRO A 33 -14.87 18.56 25.07
C PRO A 33 -13.60 17.84 25.54
N HIS A 34 -12.42 18.36 25.22
CA HIS A 34 -11.14 17.76 25.61
C HIS A 34 -10.86 17.87 27.12
N ASN A 35 -11.27 18.97 27.76
CA ASN A 35 -11.11 19.19 29.20
C ASN A 35 -12.06 18.29 29.99
N LEU A 36 -13.32 18.19 29.53
CA LEU A 36 -14.30 17.28 30.09
C LEU A 36 -13.83 15.82 30.02
N VAL A 37 -13.40 15.34 28.84
CA VAL A 37 -12.87 13.98 28.68
C VAL A 37 -11.68 13.72 29.61
N ARG A 38 -10.77 14.69 29.76
CA ARG A 38 -9.62 14.57 30.66
C ARG A 38 -10.04 14.51 32.13
N ALA A 39 -11.05 15.30 32.52
CA ALA A 39 -11.60 15.29 33.88
C ALA A 39 -12.28 13.95 34.19
N VAL A 40 -13.14 13.45 33.29
CA VAL A 40 -13.82 12.15 33.43
C VAL A 40 -12.81 11.02 33.50
N ARG A 41 -11.78 10.98 32.64
CA ARG A 41 -10.71 9.96 32.71
C ARG A 41 -10.03 9.91 34.08
N ARG A 42 -9.77 11.06 34.71
CA ARG A 42 -9.19 11.11 36.05
C ARG A 42 -10.12 10.54 37.12
N LEU A 43 -11.44 10.76 36.99
CA LEU A 43 -12.43 10.20 37.90
C LEU A 43 -12.56 8.69 37.71
N VAL A 44 -12.63 8.22 36.46
CA VAL A 44 -12.61 6.78 36.11
C VAL A 44 -11.36 6.11 36.71
N ASP A 45 -10.18 6.72 36.56
CA ASP A 45 -8.93 6.20 37.12
C ASP A 45 -8.91 6.20 38.66
N LYS A 46 -9.67 7.10 39.30
CA LYS A 46 -9.80 7.17 40.77
C LYS A 46 -10.77 6.11 41.31
N VAL A 47 -11.89 5.91 40.63
CA VAL A 47 -12.94 4.94 41.00
C VAL A 47 -12.53 3.50 40.66
N ASP A 48 -11.72 3.31 39.62
CA ASP A 48 -11.23 1.99 39.20
C ASP A 48 -9.71 1.95 38.96
N PRO A 49 -8.89 1.97 40.02
CA PRO A 49 -7.43 1.92 39.89
C PRO A 49 -6.91 0.58 39.36
N ALA A 50 -7.58 -0.54 39.71
CA ALA A 50 -7.17 -1.87 39.28
C ALA A 50 -7.46 -2.07 37.78
N GLY A 51 -8.67 -1.73 37.32
CA GLY A 51 -9.00 -1.81 35.90
C GLY A 51 -8.21 -0.82 35.05
N ARG A 52 -7.71 0.29 35.62
CA ARG A 52 -6.76 1.18 34.91
C ARG A 52 -5.50 0.44 34.48
N VAL A 53 -4.90 -0.35 35.38
CA VAL A 53 -3.67 -1.12 35.10
C VAL A 53 -3.95 -2.20 34.06
N GLU A 54 -5.04 -2.95 34.21
CA GLU A 54 -5.43 -3.99 33.26
C GLU A 54 -5.70 -3.41 31.86
N ARG A 55 -6.43 -2.29 31.78
CA ARG A 55 -6.69 -1.58 30.51
C ARG A 55 -5.39 -1.13 29.86
N ALA A 56 -4.44 -0.60 30.62
CA ALA A 56 -3.14 -0.18 30.09
C ALA A 56 -2.34 -1.37 29.54
N GLN A 57 -2.32 -2.50 30.24
CA GLN A 57 -1.67 -3.73 29.78
C GLN A 57 -2.32 -4.29 28.52
N LYS A 58 -3.66 -4.35 28.48
CA LYS A 58 -4.41 -4.80 27.29
C LYS A 58 -4.21 -3.86 26.11
N ALA A 59 -4.18 -2.55 26.32
CA ALA A 59 -3.90 -1.57 25.27
C ALA A 59 -2.47 -1.72 24.73
N ASP A 60 -1.49 -2.02 25.59
CA ASP A 60 -0.11 -2.28 25.18
C ASP A 60 0.02 -3.53 24.30
N GLN A 61 -0.83 -4.55 24.48
CA GLN A 61 -0.88 -5.70 23.55
C GLN A 61 -1.44 -5.32 22.17
N GLY A 62 -2.19 -4.22 22.07
CA GLY A 62 -2.77 -3.70 20.82
C GLY A 62 -1.83 -2.79 20.00
N ARG A 63 -0.55 -2.69 20.37
CA ARG A 63 0.45 -1.92 19.65
C ARG A 63 0.53 -2.32 18.18
N LYS A 64 0.53 -1.33 17.28
CA LYS A 64 0.56 -1.57 15.83
C LYS A 64 1.09 -0.37 15.06
N VAL A 65 1.47 -0.62 13.81
CA VAL A 65 1.77 0.39 12.79
C VAL A 65 0.84 0.16 11.61
N THR A 66 0.22 1.23 11.13
CA THR A 66 -0.71 1.22 10.00
C THR A 66 -0.21 2.21 8.95
N LEU A 67 -0.31 1.83 7.68
CA LEU A 67 -0.10 2.71 6.54
C LEU A 67 -1.46 3.03 5.94
N GLU A 68 -1.80 4.30 5.88
CA GLU A 68 -3.07 4.81 5.38
C GLU A 68 -2.79 5.70 4.17
N HIS A 69 -3.23 5.27 2.99
CA HIS A 69 -3.10 6.07 1.78
C HIS A 69 -4.17 7.16 1.76
N GLY A 70 -3.75 8.41 1.53
CA GLY A 70 -4.61 9.57 1.39
C GLY A 70 -4.64 10.08 -0.05
N GLU A 71 -5.06 11.33 -0.22
CA GLU A 71 -5.10 11.98 -1.52
C GLU A 71 -3.76 12.67 -1.86
N ASN A 72 -3.61 13.11 -3.11
CA ASN A 72 -2.52 14.01 -3.54
C ASN A 72 -1.10 13.46 -3.29
N CYS A 73 -0.91 12.15 -3.49
CA CYS A 73 0.36 11.44 -3.26
C CYS A 73 0.83 11.51 -1.81
N GLN A 74 -0.09 11.66 -0.85
CA GLN A 74 0.22 11.66 0.57
C GLN A 74 -0.26 10.36 1.22
N SER A 75 0.53 9.86 2.16
CA SER A 75 0.18 8.70 2.97
C SER A 75 0.57 8.96 4.42
N ARG A 76 -0.18 8.39 5.35
CA ARG A 76 0.06 8.50 6.79
C ARG A 76 0.59 7.18 7.31
N ILE A 77 1.67 7.24 8.08
CA ILE A 77 2.12 6.13 8.92
C ILE A 77 1.63 6.42 10.33
N VAL A 78 0.64 5.64 10.79
CA VAL A 78 0.03 5.78 12.11
C VAL A 78 0.57 4.70 13.03
N THR A 79 1.13 5.11 14.16
CA THR A 79 1.65 4.20 15.17
C THR A 79 0.78 4.26 16.43
N THR A 80 0.51 3.11 17.00
CA THR A 80 -0.17 2.97 18.30
C THR A 80 0.83 2.36 19.27
N MET A 81 1.22 3.14 20.29
CA MET A 81 2.19 2.76 21.31
C MET A 81 1.87 3.38 22.67
N ARG A 82 2.61 2.99 23.70
CA ARG A 82 2.50 3.59 25.03
C ARG A 82 2.78 5.09 24.97
N SER A 83 2.03 5.88 25.74
CA SER A 83 2.06 7.33 25.65
C SER A 83 3.43 7.92 25.96
N GLU A 84 4.17 7.37 26.92
CA GLU A 84 5.53 7.78 27.27
C GLU A 84 6.52 7.52 26.13
N VAL A 85 6.36 6.41 25.40
CA VAL A 85 7.20 6.08 24.24
C VAL A 85 6.88 7.02 23.08
N ALA A 86 5.60 7.24 22.77
CA ALA A 86 5.17 8.17 21.72
C ALA A 86 5.65 9.60 22.00
N ALA A 87 5.55 10.06 23.25
CA ALA A 87 6.02 11.37 23.66
C ALA A 87 7.55 11.50 23.50
N ALA A 88 8.31 10.48 23.88
CA ALA A 88 9.76 10.45 23.69
C ALA A 88 10.16 10.47 22.20
N CYS A 89 9.47 9.68 21.36
CA CYS A 89 9.67 9.70 19.91
C CYS A 89 9.41 11.09 19.32
N TYR A 90 8.28 11.71 19.68
CA TYR A 90 7.92 13.05 19.20
C TYR A 90 8.93 14.10 19.66
N ALA A 91 9.36 14.06 20.93
CA ALA A 91 10.36 14.99 21.46
C ALA A 91 11.70 14.90 20.71
N ARG A 92 12.15 13.68 20.38
CA ARG A 92 13.36 13.47 19.56
C ARG A 92 13.20 14.07 18.16
N VAL A 93 12.07 13.81 17.50
CA VAL A 93 11.77 14.36 16.17
C VAL A 93 11.75 15.89 16.20
N ASP A 94 11.09 16.48 17.21
CA ASP A 94 11.01 17.94 17.37
C ASP A 94 12.40 18.56 17.58
N SER A 95 13.23 17.94 18.43
CA SER A 95 14.61 18.40 18.67
C SER A 95 15.45 18.42 17.38
N LEU A 96 15.40 17.35 16.59
CA LEU A 96 16.10 17.24 15.31
C LEU A 96 15.57 18.24 14.27
N ALA A 97 14.25 18.44 14.21
CA ALA A 97 13.65 19.43 13.32
C ALA A 97 14.07 20.86 13.70
N ARG A 98 14.12 21.19 14.99
CA ARG A 98 14.64 22.47 15.49
C ARG A 98 16.12 22.65 15.18
N GLN A 99 16.92 21.60 15.25
CA GLN A 99 18.33 21.65 14.85
C GLN A 99 18.47 22.02 13.37
N ARG A 100 17.79 21.29 12.47
CA ARG A 100 17.77 21.63 11.03
C ARG A 100 17.31 23.07 10.79
N LYS A 101 16.36 23.57 11.58
CA LYS A 101 15.91 24.96 11.46
C LYS A 101 17.04 25.95 11.81
N ARG A 102 17.81 25.69 12.86
CA ARG A 102 18.99 26.49 13.23
C ARG A 102 20.10 26.41 12.18
N ASP A 103 20.23 25.28 11.50
CA ASP A 103 21.19 25.06 10.41
C ASP A 103 20.80 25.80 9.10
N GLY A 104 19.74 26.62 9.12
CA GLY A 104 19.36 27.51 8.02
C GLY A 104 18.31 26.96 7.05
N HIS A 105 17.72 25.79 7.32
CA HIS A 105 16.68 25.23 6.45
C HIS A 105 15.41 26.14 6.41
N LYS A 106 14.95 26.47 5.20
CA LYS A 106 13.82 27.39 4.99
C LYS A 106 12.43 26.79 5.23
N ARG A 107 12.30 25.46 5.18
CA ARG A 107 11.05 24.70 5.38
C ARG A 107 10.39 24.98 6.75
N THR A 108 9.08 24.74 6.84
CA THR A 108 8.34 24.90 8.11
C THR A 108 8.75 23.84 9.13
N TYR A 109 8.46 24.06 10.42
CA TYR A 109 8.75 23.04 11.44
C TYR A 109 8.02 21.72 11.16
N ASP A 110 6.79 21.76 10.65
CA ASP A 110 6.04 20.54 10.35
C ASP A 110 6.63 19.77 9.17
N GLN A 111 7.06 20.46 8.11
CA GLN A 111 7.81 19.85 7.00
C GLN A 111 9.12 19.22 7.50
N LEU A 112 9.87 19.92 8.35
CA LEU A 112 11.12 19.40 8.91
C LEU A 112 10.90 18.18 9.83
N ARG A 113 9.82 18.16 10.62
CA ARG A 113 9.45 16.99 11.44
C ARG A 113 9.10 15.79 10.55
N ALA A 114 8.37 16.01 9.46
CA ALA A 114 8.06 14.96 8.50
C ALA A 114 9.33 14.40 7.85
N ASP A 115 10.23 15.27 7.38
CA ASP A 115 11.53 14.89 6.81
C ASP A 115 12.37 14.08 7.81
N VAL A 116 12.44 14.53 9.08
CA VAL A 116 13.16 13.83 10.15
C VAL A 116 12.58 12.45 10.42
N VAL A 117 11.25 12.31 10.47
CA VAL A 117 10.60 11.01 10.64
C VAL A 117 10.95 10.08 9.48
N ALA A 118 10.91 10.58 8.24
CA ALA A 118 11.28 9.79 7.06
C ALA A 118 12.74 9.32 7.14
N ASP A 119 13.66 10.22 7.50
CA ASP A 119 15.08 9.88 7.63
C ASP A 119 15.34 8.83 8.71
N LEU A 120 14.69 8.95 9.88
CA LEU A 120 14.83 7.97 10.96
C LEU A 120 14.25 6.60 10.59
N LEU A 121 13.13 6.55 9.87
CA LEU A 121 12.50 5.29 9.45
C LEU A 121 13.26 4.61 8.30
N LEU A 122 13.86 5.39 7.42
CA LEU A 122 14.69 4.90 6.30
C LEU A 122 16.15 4.67 6.72
N GLY A 123 16.52 5.03 7.95
CA GLY A 123 17.86 4.91 8.50
C GLY A 123 18.91 5.77 7.79
N ASN A 124 18.51 6.98 7.39
CA ASN A 124 19.40 8.00 6.86
C ASN A 124 20.09 8.81 7.99
N ASP A 125 19.83 8.51 9.27
CA ASP A 125 20.46 9.21 10.38
C ASP A 125 21.93 8.78 10.60
N PRO A 126 22.82 9.70 11.02
CA PRO A 126 24.24 9.39 11.18
C PRO A 126 24.48 8.21 12.12
N GLY A 127 25.22 7.21 11.63
CA GLY A 127 25.58 6.02 12.41
C GLY A 127 24.54 4.89 12.41
N ALA A 128 23.39 5.07 11.76
CA ALA A 128 22.44 3.99 11.55
C ALA A 128 23.05 2.91 10.64
N LYS A 129 22.98 1.66 11.10
CA LYS A 129 23.32 0.49 10.27
C LYS A 129 22.03 -0.09 9.71
N THR A 130 21.79 0.11 8.43
CA THR A 130 20.66 -0.48 7.71
C THR A 130 21.14 -1.53 6.71
N PRO A 131 20.34 -2.59 6.46
CA PRO A 131 20.59 -3.48 5.33
C PRO A 131 20.59 -2.70 4.01
N GLU A 132 21.46 -3.09 3.07
CA GLU A 132 21.59 -2.44 1.74
C GLU A 132 20.26 -2.30 1.00
N VAL A 133 19.35 -3.26 1.16
CA VAL A 133 17.97 -3.19 0.65
C VAL A 133 16.99 -3.45 1.79
N ALA A 134 16.76 -2.43 2.62
CA ALA A 134 15.81 -2.51 3.72
C ALA A 134 14.35 -2.38 3.27
N ALA A 135 14.07 -1.67 2.17
CA ALA A 135 12.73 -1.45 1.64
C ALA A 135 12.76 -1.20 0.12
N VAL A 136 11.73 -1.70 -0.57
CA VAL A 136 11.49 -1.46 -2.01
C VAL A 136 10.04 -1.06 -2.21
N VAL A 137 9.81 -0.08 -3.08
CA VAL A 137 8.49 0.26 -3.64
C VAL A 137 8.56 0.09 -5.16
N TYR A 138 7.43 -0.24 -5.78
CA TYR A 138 7.34 -0.36 -7.23
C TYR A 138 6.50 0.79 -7.76
N VAL A 139 7.06 1.48 -8.75
CA VAL A 139 6.36 2.48 -9.54
C VAL A 139 6.34 1.99 -10.97
N HIS A 140 5.14 1.83 -11.52
CA HIS A 140 4.89 1.45 -12.89
C HIS A 140 4.62 2.72 -13.70
N MET A 141 5.42 2.98 -14.72
CA MET A 141 5.30 4.18 -15.53
C MET A 141 5.47 3.83 -17.00
N PRO A 142 4.54 4.23 -17.87
CA PRO A 142 4.70 4.13 -19.32
C PRO A 142 5.97 4.85 -19.78
N VAL A 143 6.71 4.27 -20.73
CA VAL A 143 8.01 4.80 -21.16
C VAL A 143 7.89 6.17 -21.82
N ASP A 144 6.80 6.42 -22.54
CA ASP A 144 6.48 7.72 -23.14
C ASP A 144 6.22 8.79 -22.05
N THR A 145 5.58 8.44 -20.94
CA THR A 145 5.46 9.34 -19.78
C THR A 145 6.81 9.57 -19.08
N ALA A 146 7.64 8.54 -18.97
CA ALA A 146 8.98 8.67 -18.41
C ALA A 146 9.88 9.58 -19.27
N LEU A 147 9.70 9.55 -20.60
CA LEU A 147 10.41 10.39 -21.57
C LEU A 147 9.75 11.76 -21.79
N SER A 148 8.70 12.10 -21.03
CA SER A 148 7.93 13.34 -21.17
C SER A 148 7.31 13.54 -22.56
N ILE A 149 7.02 12.45 -23.27
CA ILE A 149 6.29 12.43 -24.54
C ILE A 149 4.77 12.48 -24.28
N SER A 150 4.32 11.87 -23.18
CA SER A 150 2.93 11.89 -22.71
C SER A 150 2.85 12.20 -21.20
N GLU A 151 1.66 12.49 -20.70
CA GLU A 151 1.39 12.74 -19.28
C GLU A 151 0.27 11.83 -18.77
N THR A 152 0.42 10.52 -19.00
CA THR A 152 -0.57 9.51 -18.58
C THR A 152 -0.44 9.12 -17.11
N GLY A 153 0.57 9.66 -16.42
CA GLY A 153 0.84 9.38 -15.01
C GLY A 153 1.70 8.13 -14.79
N ALA A 154 1.78 7.72 -13.53
CA ALA A 154 2.41 6.48 -13.09
C ALA A 154 1.55 5.84 -12.00
N GLU A 155 1.89 4.62 -11.60
CA GLU A 155 1.12 3.82 -10.64
C GLU A 155 2.07 3.33 -9.53
N LEU A 156 1.75 3.66 -8.28
CA LEU A 156 2.49 3.23 -7.11
C LEU A 156 1.76 2.07 -6.42
N ASP A 157 2.41 0.90 -6.32
CA ASP A 157 1.86 -0.28 -5.66
C ASP A 157 1.28 0.01 -4.26
N GLY A 158 -0.02 -0.26 -4.07
CA GLY A 158 -0.76 -0.08 -2.82
C GLY A 158 -1.44 1.28 -2.68
N TYR A 159 -0.93 2.30 -3.38
CA TYR A 159 -1.47 3.65 -3.37
C TYR A 159 -2.38 3.90 -4.59
N GLY A 160 -1.94 3.48 -5.77
CA GLY A 160 -2.60 3.74 -7.05
C GLY A 160 -1.95 4.90 -7.83
N PRO A 161 -2.74 5.71 -8.56
CA PRO A 161 -2.21 6.62 -9.57
C PRO A 161 -1.49 7.83 -8.97
N ILE A 162 -0.32 8.14 -9.52
CA ILE A 162 0.51 9.30 -9.17
C ILE A 162 0.80 10.14 -10.43
N PRO A 163 1.00 11.47 -10.31
CA PRO A 163 1.40 12.32 -11.44
C PRO A 163 2.71 11.88 -12.09
N GLY A 164 2.81 12.02 -13.42
CA GLY A 164 3.99 11.66 -14.20
C GLY A 164 5.26 12.37 -13.72
N ALA A 165 5.14 13.64 -13.32
CA ALA A 165 6.24 14.41 -12.73
C ALA A 165 6.83 13.76 -11.47
N ILE A 166 5.98 13.27 -10.54
CA ILE A 166 6.44 12.56 -9.33
C ILE A 166 7.04 11.21 -9.71
N GLY A 167 6.41 10.49 -10.65
CA GLY A 167 6.97 9.25 -11.20
C GLY A 167 8.39 9.44 -11.75
N ARG A 168 8.63 10.51 -12.52
CA ARG A 168 9.95 10.87 -13.05
C ARG A 168 10.94 11.29 -11.98
N GLU A 169 10.51 12.03 -10.96
CA GLU A 169 11.35 12.36 -9.81
C GLU A 169 11.86 11.08 -9.11
N ILE A 170 10.96 10.12 -8.87
CA ILE A 170 11.32 8.81 -8.31
C ILE A 170 12.26 8.07 -9.26
N ALA A 171 11.96 8.05 -10.55
CA ALA A 171 12.74 7.33 -11.54
C ALA A 171 14.17 7.88 -11.70
N THR A 172 14.37 9.19 -11.53
CA THR A 172 15.70 9.84 -11.65
C THR A 172 16.51 9.80 -10.35
N ASN A 173 15.95 9.31 -9.24
CA ASN A 173 16.69 9.10 -8.01
C ASN A 173 17.85 8.10 -8.24
N PRO A 174 19.11 8.40 -7.86
CA PRO A 174 20.25 7.51 -8.07
C PRO A 174 20.12 6.12 -7.40
N LYS A 175 19.27 6.00 -6.37
CA LYS A 175 18.98 4.73 -5.69
C LYS A 175 17.89 3.92 -6.40
N SER A 176 17.22 4.48 -7.41
CA SER A 176 16.19 3.78 -8.18
C SER A 176 16.81 2.84 -9.20
N THR A 177 16.23 1.63 -9.29
CA THR A 177 16.62 0.63 -10.30
C THR A 177 15.54 0.53 -11.37
N TRP A 178 15.94 0.66 -12.63
CA TRP A 178 15.02 0.57 -13.76
C TRP A 178 14.86 -0.87 -14.20
N ARG A 179 13.61 -1.27 -14.48
CA ARG A 179 13.29 -2.58 -15.06
C ARG A 179 12.36 -2.38 -16.24
N LYS A 180 12.76 -2.86 -17.40
CA LYS A 180 11.92 -2.85 -18.60
C LYS A 180 10.88 -3.95 -18.48
N VAL A 181 9.60 -3.58 -18.61
CA VAL A 181 8.47 -4.52 -18.68
C VAL A 181 7.83 -4.35 -20.05
N LEU A 182 7.83 -5.42 -20.83
CA LEU A 182 7.06 -5.47 -22.08
C LEU A 182 5.66 -5.95 -21.76
N CYS A 183 4.66 -5.23 -22.23
CA CYS A 183 3.26 -5.60 -22.04
C CYS A 183 2.62 -5.94 -23.39
N ASP A 184 1.64 -6.85 -23.37
CA ASP A 184 0.79 -7.13 -24.52
C ASP A 184 -0.12 -5.91 -24.78
N PRO A 185 -0.07 -5.29 -25.96
CA PRO A 185 -0.89 -4.11 -26.25
C PRO A 185 -2.39 -4.38 -26.22
N ALA A 186 -2.85 -5.63 -26.39
CA ALA A 186 -4.26 -5.98 -26.38
C ALA A 186 -4.85 -6.07 -24.96
N THR A 187 -4.02 -6.43 -23.97
CA THR A 187 -4.47 -6.69 -22.58
C THR A 187 -3.86 -5.72 -21.57
N GLY A 188 -2.73 -5.09 -21.89
CA GLY A 188 -1.95 -4.28 -20.96
C GLY A 188 -1.15 -5.10 -19.95
N ASP A 189 -1.13 -6.43 -20.08
CA ASP A 189 -0.47 -7.33 -19.13
C ASP A 189 1.00 -7.57 -19.47
N PRO A 190 1.87 -7.81 -18.47
CA PRO A 190 3.28 -8.08 -18.70
C PRO A 190 3.49 -9.43 -19.42
N VAL A 191 4.20 -9.39 -20.54
CA VAL A 191 4.61 -10.57 -21.32
C VAL A 191 6.08 -10.94 -21.13
N ASP A 192 6.93 -9.95 -20.84
CA ASP A 192 8.34 -10.17 -20.53
C ASP A 192 8.84 -9.13 -19.53
N LEU A 193 9.61 -9.58 -18.54
CA LEU A 193 10.37 -8.73 -17.65
C LEU A 193 11.82 -8.76 -18.16
N GLY A 194 12.28 -7.68 -18.80
CA GLY A 194 13.59 -7.62 -19.46
C GLY A 194 14.70 -8.23 -18.60
N ARG A 195 15.49 -9.13 -19.20
CA ARG A 195 16.32 -10.10 -18.47
C ARG A 195 17.79 -9.68 -18.42
N SER A 196 18.47 -9.95 -17.30
CA SER A 196 19.94 -9.96 -17.22
C SER A 196 20.55 -11.23 -16.59
N ARG A 197 19.75 -12.23 -16.14
CA ARG A 197 20.25 -13.55 -15.67
C ARG A 197 19.25 -14.70 -15.93
N TYR A 198 19.76 -15.93 -16.03
CA TYR A 198 19.07 -17.18 -16.40
C TYR A 198 18.64 -18.03 -15.17
N ARG A 199 17.37 -17.89 -14.71
CA ARG A 199 16.52 -19.01 -14.23
C ARG A 199 15.03 -18.57 -14.01
N PRO A 200 14.01 -19.32 -14.48
CA PRO A 200 12.63 -18.79 -14.69
C PRO A 200 11.67 -18.74 -13.48
N THR A 201 11.97 -19.35 -12.33
CA THR A 201 11.00 -19.44 -11.21
C THR A 201 10.84 -18.14 -10.41
N ALA A 202 11.91 -17.34 -10.30
CA ALA A 202 11.85 -16.00 -9.71
C ALA A 202 11.13 -15.03 -10.65
N THR A 203 11.35 -15.17 -11.96
CA THR A 203 10.69 -14.37 -13.00
C THR A 203 9.19 -14.54 -12.93
N LEU A 204 8.68 -15.77 -12.81
CA LEU A 204 7.22 -16.00 -12.74
C LEU A 204 6.56 -15.24 -11.58
N ARG A 205 7.18 -15.29 -10.39
CA ARG A 205 6.69 -14.58 -9.21
C ARG A 205 6.75 -13.06 -9.41
N GLU A 206 7.83 -12.57 -9.99
CA GLU A 206 7.99 -11.14 -10.27
C GLU A 206 6.99 -10.66 -11.33
N THR A 207 6.75 -11.45 -12.39
CA THR A 207 5.76 -11.14 -13.43
C THR A 207 4.37 -11.09 -12.84
N MET A 208 4.02 -12.02 -11.96
CA MET A 208 2.75 -12.00 -11.24
C MET A 208 2.64 -10.74 -10.37
N ARG A 209 3.69 -10.35 -9.64
CA ARG A 209 3.66 -9.12 -8.83
C ARG A 209 3.48 -7.87 -9.66
N VAL A 210 4.18 -7.78 -10.80
CA VAL A 210 4.05 -6.66 -11.75
C VAL A 210 2.64 -6.61 -12.36
N ARG A 211 2.07 -7.77 -12.69
CA ARG A 211 0.71 -7.87 -13.24
C ARG A 211 -0.35 -7.45 -12.22
N ASP A 212 -0.26 -8.01 -11.01
CA ASP A 212 -1.31 -7.87 -10.01
C ASP A 212 -1.22 -6.56 -9.23
N ARG A 213 0.01 -6.02 -9.03
CA ARG A 213 0.39 -4.81 -8.25
C ARG A 213 0.00 -4.84 -6.77
N GLU A 214 -1.20 -5.28 -6.49
CA GLU A 214 -1.83 -5.40 -5.18
C GLU A 214 -2.45 -6.79 -5.01
N CYS A 215 -3.02 -7.03 -3.84
CA CYS A 215 -3.82 -8.23 -3.58
C CYS A 215 -5.04 -8.24 -4.51
N VAL A 216 -5.28 -9.35 -5.22
CA VAL A 216 -6.38 -9.45 -6.20
C VAL A 216 -7.80 -9.44 -5.59
N ILE A 217 -7.95 -9.24 -4.28
CA ILE A 217 -9.25 -9.16 -3.62
C ILE A 217 -9.79 -7.74 -3.79
N PRO A 218 -11.07 -7.55 -4.20
CA PRO A 218 -11.56 -6.26 -4.72
C PRO A 218 -11.34 -5.02 -3.85
N TRP A 219 -11.28 -5.17 -2.53
CA TRP A 219 -11.13 -4.06 -1.57
C TRP A 219 -9.75 -4.02 -0.88
N CYS A 220 -8.77 -4.75 -1.39
CA CYS A 220 -7.48 -4.92 -0.72
C CYS A 220 -6.33 -4.24 -1.45
N HIS A 221 -5.81 -3.18 -0.85
CA HIS A 221 -4.65 -2.45 -1.40
C HIS A 221 -3.30 -2.92 -0.87
N ARG A 222 -3.20 -4.18 -0.41
CA ARG A 222 -1.91 -4.72 0.06
C ARG A 222 -1.02 -4.91 -1.16
N PRO A 223 0.19 -4.30 -1.23
CA PRO A 223 1.05 -4.48 -2.38
C PRO A 223 1.44 -5.95 -2.62
N ALA A 224 1.50 -6.37 -3.88
CA ALA A 224 1.75 -7.75 -4.29
C ALA A 224 3.08 -8.32 -3.79
N ARG A 225 4.10 -7.46 -3.58
CA ARG A 225 5.38 -7.87 -2.96
C ARG A 225 5.25 -8.38 -1.52
N HIS A 226 4.20 -7.94 -0.82
CA HIS A 226 3.84 -8.37 0.53
C HIS A 226 2.77 -9.47 0.54
N CYS A 227 2.43 -10.00 -0.62
CA CYS A 227 1.44 -11.06 -0.79
C CYS A 227 2.11 -12.42 -0.96
N ASP A 228 1.38 -13.45 -0.55
CA ASP A 228 1.71 -14.83 -0.88
C ASP A 228 1.44 -15.04 -2.38
N THR A 229 2.20 -15.95 -2.99
CA THR A 229 1.93 -16.48 -4.33
C THR A 229 0.91 -17.60 -4.17
N ASP A 230 -0.34 -17.33 -4.54
CA ASP A 230 -1.44 -18.26 -4.32
C ASP A 230 -1.95 -18.84 -5.64
N HIS A 231 -2.13 -20.16 -5.67
CA HIS A 231 -2.69 -20.87 -6.82
C HIS A 231 -4.20 -20.76 -6.78
N GLU A 232 -4.86 -20.46 -7.89
CA GLU A 232 -6.33 -20.46 -7.95
C GLU A 232 -6.89 -21.88 -7.88
N ARG A 233 -6.40 -22.76 -8.74
CA ARG A 233 -6.52 -24.22 -8.57
C ARG A 233 -5.37 -24.71 -7.73
N GLU A 234 -5.66 -25.29 -6.57
CA GLU A 234 -4.61 -25.67 -5.63
C GLU A 234 -3.70 -26.76 -6.21
N TRP A 235 -2.39 -26.64 -5.97
CA TRP A 235 -1.42 -27.63 -6.43
C TRP A 235 -1.68 -29.01 -5.82
N ALA A 236 -1.76 -29.09 -4.49
CA ALA A 236 -1.84 -30.36 -3.77
C ALA A 236 -3.21 -31.05 -3.90
N ARG A 237 -4.30 -30.27 -3.94
CA ARG A 237 -5.68 -30.81 -4.01
C ARG A 237 -6.16 -31.01 -5.44
N ASP A 238 -5.88 -30.05 -6.32
CA ASP A 238 -6.52 -29.95 -7.65
C ASP A 238 -5.53 -30.18 -8.82
N ASN A 239 -4.27 -30.51 -8.51
CA ASN A 239 -3.16 -30.63 -9.45
C ASN A 239 -3.03 -29.40 -10.37
N GLY A 240 -3.28 -28.20 -9.82
CA GLY A 240 -3.26 -26.96 -10.58
C GLY A 240 -1.83 -26.55 -10.98
N PRO A 241 -1.58 -26.09 -12.22
CA PRO A 241 -0.23 -25.80 -12.68
C PRO A 241 0.36 -24.56 -11.97
N THR A 242 1.68 -24.52 -11.83
CA THR A 242 2.39 -23.30 -11.39
C THR A 242 2.67 -22.43 -12.62
N SER A 243 1.67 -21.63 -13.03
CA SER A 243 1.73 -20.77 -14.22
C SER A 243 1.18 -19.38 -13.92
N LEU A 244 1.51 -18.40 -14.76
CA LEU A 244 1.03 -17.02 -14.56
C LEU A 244 -0.51 -16.97 -14.57
N THR A 245 -1.15 -17.80 -15.37
CA THR A 245 -2.61 -17.91 -15.45
C THR A 245 -3.27 -18.54 -14.22
N ASN A 246 -2.54 -19.32 -13.42
CA ASN A 246 -3.09 -19.95 -12.21
C ASN A 246 -2.58 -19.30 -10.91
N LEU A 247 -1.58 -18.41 -10.97
CA LEU A 247 -1.03 -17.73 -9.81
C LEU A 247 -1.61 -16.33 -9.66
N THR A 248 -1.87 -15.92 -8.42
CA THR A 248 -2.28 -14.56 -8.06
C THR A 248 -1.56 -14.06 -6.81
N ALA A 249 -1.46 -12.73 -6.67
CA ALA A 249 -1.05 -12.09 -5.43
C ALA A 249 -2.22 -12.08 -4.44
N ARG A 250 -2.13 -12.82 -3.34
CA ARG A 250 -3.07 -12.71 -2.21
C ARG A 250 -2.33 -12.43 -0.91
N CYS A 251 -2.75 -11.40 -0.17
CA CYS A 251 -2.16 -11.13 1.14
C CYS A 251 -2.46 -12.27 2.11
N ARG A 252 -1.66 -12.45 3.15
CA ARG A 252 -1.80 -13.57 4.09
C ARG A 252 -3.23 -13.75 4.64
N ARG A 253 -3.93 -12.64 4.90
CA ARG A 253 -5.34 -12.64 5.34
C ARG A 253 -6.25 -13.24 4.29
N HIS A 254 -6.13 -12.79 3.04
CA HIS A 254 -7.01 -13.22 1.94
C HIS A 254 -6.62 -14.57 1.33
N HIS A 255 -5.36 -14.97 1.44
CA HIS A 255 -4.93 -16.33 1.12
C HIS A 255 -5.62 -17.34 2.07
N ARG A 256 -5.67 -17.05 3.38
CA ARG A 256 -6.42 -17.88 4.34
C ARG A 256 -7.94 -17.85 4.12
N MET A 257 -8.47 -16.73 3.66
CA MET A 257 -9.91 -16.59 3.35
C MET A 257 -10.36 -17.61 2.30
N LYS A 258 -9.50 -17.94 1.32
CA LYS A 258 -9.80 -18.90 0.25
C LYS A 258 -10.19 -20.29 0.77
N SER A 259 -9.59 -20.73 1.88
CA SER A 259 -9.88 -22.02 2.51
C SER A 259 -10.81 -21.91 3.72
N THR A 260 -11.36 -20.73 4.00
CA THR A 260 -12.27 -20.52 5.13
C THR A 260 -13.69 -20.91 4.74
N PRO A 261 -14.40 -21.75 5.51
CA PRO A 261 -15.78 -22.14 5.22
C PRO A 261 -16.71 -20.95 5.00
N GLY A 262 -17.62 -21.08 4.03
CA GLY A 262 -18.59 -20.04 3.66
C GLY A 262 -18.04 -18.94 2.74
N TRP A 263 -16.72 -18.85 2.54
CA TRP A 263 -16.14 -17.94 1.56
C TRP A 263 -15.94 -18.67 0.23
N THR A 264 -16.31 -18.02 -0.87
CA THR A 264 -15.98 -18.50 -2.22
C THR A 264 -15.24 -17.39 -2.96
N THR A 265 -14.14 -17.73 -3.63
CA THR A 265 -13.37 -16.81 -4.45
C THR A 265 -13.12 -17.41 -5.82
N THR A 266 -13.38 -16.65 -6.87
CA THR A 266 -13.04 -17.02 -8.25
C THR A 266 -12.26 -15.90 -8.92
N HIS A 267 -11.11 -16.21 -9.50
CA HIS A 267 -10.30 -15.27 -10.26
C HIS A 267 -10.21 -15.64 -11.74
N ASN A 268 -10.52 -14.70 -12.62
CA ASN A 268 -10.29 -14.80 -14.06
C ASN A 268 -8.98 -14.10 -14.43
N PRO A 269 -7.92 -14.84 -14.76
CA PRO A 269 -6.61 -14.27 -15.08
C PRO A 269 -6.57 -13.52 -16.41
N THR A 270 -7.50 -13.78 -17.34
CA THR A 270 -7.54 -13.12 -18.65
C THR A 270 -8.08 -11.70 -18.53
N HIS A 271 -9.17 -11.53 -17.78
CA HIS A 271 -9.81 -10.22 -17.58
C HIS A 271 -9.41 -9.54 -16.27
N GLY A 272 -8.65 -10.25 -15.42
CA GLY A 272 -8.23 -9.74 -14.12
C GLY A 272 -9.37 -9.52 -13.14
N THR A 273 -10.47 -10.23 -13.35
CA THR A 273 -11.68 -10.11 -12.54
C THR A 273 -11.61 -11.07 -11.37
N THR A 274 -11.85 -10.57 -10.16
CA THR A 274 -12.02 -11.40 -8.98
C THR A 274 -13.42 -11.21 -8.42
N THR A 275 -14.12 -12.32 -8.20
CA THR A 275 -15.41 -12.34 -7.51
C THR A 275 -15.25 -13.07 -6.18
N VAL A 276 -15.77 -12.45 -5.12
CA VAL A 276 -15.79 -12.99 -3.77
C VAL A 276 -17.22 -13.05 -3.27
N THR A 277 -17.65 -14.22 -2.82
CA THR A 277 -18.92 -14.43 -2.13
C THR A 277 -18.65 -14.61 -0.64
N THR A 278 -19.28 -13.78 0.19
CA THR A 278 -19.16 -13.85 1.65
C THR A 278 -20.01 -15.00 2.22
N PRO A 279 -19.78 -15.42 3.48
CA PRO A 279 -20.63 -16.42 4.15
C PRO A 279 -22.10 -16.04 4.26
N LEU A 280 -22.42 -14.74 4.14
CA LEU A 280 -23.79 -14.23 4.14
C LEU A 280 -24.38 -14.14 2.72
N GLY A 281 -23.67 -14.63 1.71
CA GLY A 281 -24.11 -14.63 0.31
C GLY A 281 -23.89 -13.31 -0.44
N THR A 282 -23.28 -12.29 0.19
CA THR A 282 -22.97 -11.03 -0.49
C THR A 282 -21.87 -11.25 -1.53
N ILE A 283 -22.08 -10.73 -2.74
CA ILE A 283 -21.13 -10.86 -3.86
C ILE A 283 -20.42 -9.53 -4.07
N HIS A 284 -19.09 -9.59 -4.12
CA HIS A 284 -18.22 -8.47 -4.43
C HIS A 284 -17.36 -8.82 -5.64
N THR A 285 -17.41 -7.99 -6.69
CA THR A 285 -16.58 -8.16 -7.89
C THR A 285 -15.69 -6.96 -8.07
N GLY A 286 -14.42 -7.22 -8.41
CA GLY A 286 -13.44 -6.19 -8.71
C GLY A 286 -12.57 -6.60 -9.89
N TRP A 287 -11.88 -5.61 -10.45
CA TRP A 287 -11.04 -5.75 -11.62
C TRP A 287 -9.65 -5.26 -11.24
N ARG A 288 -8.60 -6.01 -11.59
CA ARG A 288 -7.24 -5.48 -11.56
C ARG A 288 -7.13 -4.40 -12.64
N THR A 289 -6.42 -3.32 -12.34
CA THR A 289 -6.03 -2.37 -13.38
C THR A 289 -4.92 -3.01 -14.24
N PRO A 290 -4.97 -2.98 -15.58
CA PRO A 290 -3.85 -3.39 -16.44
C PRO A 290 -2.63 -2.47 -16.29
N VAL A 291 -1.41 -3.00 -16.45
CA VAL A 291 -0.16 -2.23 -16.25
C VAL A 291 -0.07 -1.06 -17.24
N LEU A 292 -0.44 -1.30 -18.48
CA LEU A 292 -0.63 -0.26 -19.50
C LEU A 292 -2.09 -0.25 -19.93
N THR A 293 -2.61 0.93 -20.26
CA THR A 293 -3.93 1.05 -20.88
C THR A 293 -3.95 0.24 -22.18
N PRO A 294 -4.85 -0.75 -22.32
CA PRO A 294 -4.93 -1.55 -23.54
C PRO A 294 -5.22 -0.67 -24.75
N THR A 295 -4.56 -0.95 -25.87
CA THR A 295 -4.90 -0.29 -27.13
C THR A 295 -6.18 -0.91 -27.66
N PRO A 296 -7.24 -0.13 -27.93
CA PRO A 296 -8.46 -0.66 -28.52
C PRO A 296 -8.13 -1.38 -29.83
N LYS A 297 -8.61 -2.62 -29.98
CA LYS A 297 -8.49 -3.30 -31.27
C LYS A 297 -9.32 -2.51 -32.29
N PRO A 298 -8.75 -2.10 -33.43
CA PRO A 298 -9.55 -1.47 -34.47
C PRO A 298 -10.68 -2.43 -34.90
N PRO A 299 -11.85 -1.92 -35.29
CA PRO A 299 -12.93 -2.75 -35.80
C PRO A 299 -12.41 -3.66 -36.92
N PRO A 300 -12.98 -4.87 -37.10
CA PRO A 300 -12.61 -5.73 -38.22
C PRO A 300 -12.71 -4.95 -39.53
N GLY A 301 -11.61 -4.86 -40.29
CA GLY A 301 -11.57 -4.18 -41.59
C GLY A 301 -10.98 -2.77 -41.61
N GLN A 302 -10.57 -2.19 -40.47
CA GLN A 302 -9.83 -0.91 -40.47
C GLN A 302 -8.33 -1.11 -40.23
N PRO A 303 -7.45 -0.46 -41.02
CA PRO A 303 -6.01 -0.53 -40.82
C PRO A 303 -5.61 0.10 -39.49
N ARG A 304 -4.52 -0.39 -38.87
CA ARG A 304 -3.99 0.21 -37.64
C ARG A 304 -3.54 1.65 -37.91
N PRO A 305 -3.75 2.61 -36.99
CA PRO A 305 -3.22 3.97 -37.15
C PRO A 305 -1.71 3.92 -37.35
N GLY A 306 -1.22 4.40 -38.51
CA GLY A 306 0.20 4.40 -38.87
C GLY A 306 0.62 3.42 -39.98
N GLN A 307 -0.25 2.50 -40.41
CA GLN A 307 -0.02 1.76 -41.66
C GLN A 307 -0.45 2.61 -42.86
N GLN A 308 0.51 3.27 -43.52
CA GLN A 308 0.26 3.79 -44.86
C GLN A 308 -0.02 2.61 -45.81
N PRO A 309 -1.05 2.67 -46.67
CA PRO A 309 -1.28 1.65 -47.69
C PRO A 309 -0.06 1.60 -48.62
N GLY A 310 0.68 0.49 -48.62
CA GLY A 310 1.79 0.25 -49.55
C GLY A 310 3.19 0.11 -48.93
N GLN A 311 3.38 0.27 -47.62
CA GLN A 311 4.65 -0.13 -47.00
C GLN A 311 4.69 -1.65 -46.82
N GLN A 312 5.41 -2.33 -47.71
CA GLN A 312 5.83 -3.71 -47.46
C GLN A 312 6.60 -3.74 -46.13
N PRO A 313 6.39 -4.75 -45.26
CA PRO A 313 7.25 -4.93 -44.10
C PRO A 313 8.68 -5.00 -44.60
N LEU A 314 9.60 -4.26 -43.96
CA LEU A 314 11.04 -4.37 -44.24
C LEU A 314 11.40 -5.85 -44.09
N GLY A 315 11.56 -6.52 -45.24
CA GLY A 315 12.02 -7.89 -45.30
C GLY A 315 13.35 -7.96 -44.55
N ARG A 316 13.60 -9.10 -43.91
CA ARG A 316 14.94 -9.44 -43.44
C ARG A 316 15.90 -9.21 -44.62
N PRO A 317 17.00 -8.45 -44.47
CA PRO A 317 17.99 -8.35 -45.54
C PRO A 317 18.43 -9.77 -45.91
N PRO A 318 18.58 -10.09 -47.21
CA PRO A 318 18.96 -11.41 -47.65
C PRO A 318 20.27 -11.83 -46.97
N ASP A 319 20.28 -13.05 -46.46
CA ASP A 319 21.47 -13.66 -45.87
C ASP A 319 22.46 -13.93 -47.00
N PRO A 320 23.67 -13.36 -47.01
CA PRO A 320 24.64 -13.56 -48.09
C PRO A 320 25.10 -15.03 -48.24
N ASP A 321 24.76 -15.89 -47.27
CA ASP A 321 25.11 -17.31 -47.25
C ASP A 321 23.95 -18.27 -47.63
N GLU A 322 22.81 -17.77 -48.11
CA GLU A 322 21.69 -18.63 -48.52
C GLU A 322 21.86 -19.13 -49.98
N PRO A 323 22.03 -20.44 -50.23
CA PRO A 323 22.25 -20.97 -51.58
C PRO A 323 20.96 -20.94 -52.41
N PRO A 324 21.06 -20.75 -53.74
CA PRO A 324 19.89 -20.61 -54.61
C PRO A 324 19.18 -21.95 -54.80
N PHE A 325 17.91 -22.02 -54.43
CA PHE A 325 16.95 -22.99 -54.94
C PHE A 325 15.60 -22.32 -55.19
#